data_AF-B4SDF5-F1
#
_entry.id   AF-B4SDF5-F1
#
_cell.length_a   1.000
_cell.length_b   1.000
_cell.length_c   1.000
_cell.angle_alpha   90.00
_cell.angle_beta   90.00
_cell.angle_gamma   90.00
#
_symmetry.space_group_name_H-M   'P 1'
#
loop_
_entity.id
_entity.type
_entity.pdbx_description
1 polymer ?
#
loop_
_entity_poly.entity_id
_entity_poly.type
_entity_poly.pdbx_seq_one_letter_code
_entity_poly.pdbx_strand_id
1 'polypeptide(L)'
;MLVYEEVIIQGVNVPFLQSLNASVGKGASLTALLDNVKNKSIPFRRTTRTLASDQIEPAILKILSTARANVPVVMRVEDKFSMMLMLHTIVPIPLEGQAAEQAAANLINAQQRNIVFTQKMTEVVDASKISYFGEFKPDAPGTKGKQQAITLPTPDPARATSKMYRQIRFAALLSFSFTVAMLLLTASMCIQRGTLWLPRLWPARKKETPMPYDYDVYMTSHIVELTLIAIAVSVLSALGYHLYLLWSIIPFWMMAVAIITGILVGTGSSRIFALQFVQRTMERFHWIPVVVFSLLIAATVFGTMRIVH
;
A
#
# COMPACT_ATOMS: atom_id res chain seq x y z
N MET A 1 33.43 -7.61 -12.00
CA MET A 1 34.75 -7.19 -11.50
C MET A 1 35.35 -6.17 -12.42
N LEU A 2 35.94 -5.12 -11.87
CA LEU A 2 36.72 -4.13 -12.60
C LEU A 2 38.18 -4.25 -12.14
N VAL A 3 39.09 -4.37 -13.10
CA VAL A 3 40.54 -4.28 -12.86
C VAL A 3 40.98 -2.91 -13.33
N TYR A 4 41.43 -2.07 -12.41
CA TYR A 4 41.85 -0.70 -12.71
C TYR A 4 43.07 -0.30 -11.91
N GLU A 5 43.83 0.64 -12.44
CA GLU A 5 44.88 1.32 -11.70
C GLU A 5 44.36 2.64 -11.15
N GLU A 6 44.66 2.90 -9.89
CA GLU A 6 44.47 4.18 -9.24
C GLU A 6 45.85 4.80 -8.96
N VAL A 7 46.00 6.07 -9.31
CA VAL A 7 47.15 6.88 -8.91
C VAL A 7 46.63 8.06 -8.12
N ILE A 8 46.97 8.12 -6.84
CA ILE A 8 46.62 9.21 -5.94
C ILE A 8 47.80 10.20 -5.93
N ILE A 9 47.55 11.43 -6.33
CA ILE A 9 48.50 12.55 -6.32
C ILE A 9 48.14 13.44 -5.14
N GLN A 10 49.10 13.71 -4.25
CA GLN A 10 48.86 14.55 -3.08
C GLN A 10 48.69 16.03 -3.50
N GLY A 11 47.60 16.64 -3.05
CA GLY A 11 47.26 18.04 -3.35
C GLY A 11 46.50 18.23 -4.67
N VAL A 12 45.98 19.45 -4.84
CA VAL A 12 45.19 19.87 -6.00
C VAL A 12 45.86 21.08 -6.65
N ASN A 13 46.49 20.89 -7.81
CA ASN A 13 47.01 21.98 -8.64
C ASN A 13 46.20 22.02 -9.94
N VAL A 14 45.18 22.88 -9.99
CA VAL A 14 44.21 22.93 -11.09
C VAL A 14 44.86 23.17 -12.47
N PRO A 15 45.78 24.14 -12.64
CA PRO A 15 46.50 24.31 -13.91
C PRO A 15 47.28 23.06 -14.34
N PHE A 16 47.89 22.35 -13.38
CA PHE A 16 48.61 21.12 -13.68
C PHE A 16 47.66 19.98 -14.08
N LEU A 17 46.52 19.83 -13.41
CA LEU A 17 45.51 18.83 -13.78
C LEU A 17 44.92 19.10 -15.17
N GLN A 18 44.71 20.37 -15.54
CA GLN A 18 44.29 20.73 -16.89
C GLN A 18 45.35 20.34 -17.93
N SER A 19 46.64 20.52 -17.62
CA SER A 19 47.72 20.07 -18.50
C SER A 19 47.74 18.55 -18.67
N LEU A 20 47.52 17.80 -17.59
CA LEU A 20 47.43 16.33 -17.65
C LEU A 20 46.20 15.88 -18.45
N ASN A 21 45.04 16.52 -18.27
CA ASN A 21 43.84 16.25 -19.06
C ASN A 21 44.03 16.56 -20.55
N ALA A 22 44.74 17.64 -20.88
CA ALA A 22 45.08 17.94 -22.27
C ALA A 22 46.01 16.87 -22.87
N SER A 23 46.96 16.34 -22.09
CA SER A 23 47.81 15.22 -22.51
C SER A 23 47.01 13.93 -22.72
N VAL A 24 46.05 13.64 -21.84
CA VAL A 24 45.11 12.52 -22.02
C VAL A 24 44.30 12.67 -23.31
N GLY A 25 43.78 13.87 -23.59
CA GLY A 25 43.04 14.16 -24.83
C GLY A 25 43.87 13.95 -26.10
N LYS A 26 45.20 13.99 -25.98
CA LYS A 26 46.16 13.69 -27.06
C LYS A 26 46.61 12.23 -27.10
N GLY A 27 46.05 11.36 -26.25
CA GLY A 27 46.37 9.93 -26.20
C GLY A 27 47.60 9.57 -25.36
N ALA A 28 48.02 10.42 -24.42
CA ALA A 28 49.13 10.09 -23.53
C ALA A 28 48.83 8.85 -22.67
N SER A 29 49.82 7.95 -22.56
CA SER A 29 49.74 6.78 -21.69
C SER A 29 49.85 7.17 -20.21
N LEU A 30 49.38 6.31 -19.31
CA LEU A 30 49.51 6.53 -17.87
C LEU A 30 50.97 6.69 -17.43
N THR A 31 51.90 5.95 -18.06
CA THR A 31 53.34 6.09 -17.81
C THR A 31 53.85 7.49 -18.15
N ALA A 32 53.48 8.03 -19.31
CA ALA A 32 53.86 9.38 -19.71
C ALA A 32 53.27 10.46 -18.78
N LEU A 33 52.06 10.26 -18.26
CA LEU A 33 51.47 11.15 -17.26
C LEU A 33 52.24 11.09 -15.93
N LEU A 34 52.62 9.89 -15.48
CA LEU A 34 53.40 9.70 -14.27
C LEU A 34 54.79 10.34 -14.36
N ASP A 35 55.42 10.29 -15.52
CA ASP A 35 56.71 10.95 -15.74
C ASP A 35 56.59 12.48 -15.62
N ASN A 36 55.48 13.07 -16.10
CA ASN A 36 55.19 14.48 -15.87
C ASN A 36 54.98 14.83 -14.39
N VAL A 37 54.35 13.94 -13.61
CA VAL A 37 54.17 14.10 -12.15
C VAL A 37 55.51 14.01 -11.42
N LYS A 38 56.36 13.03 -11.80
CA LYS A 38 57.72 12.88 -11.26
C LYS A 38 58.61 14.07 -11.57
N ASN A 39 58.56 14.59 -12.80
CA ASN A 39 59.33 15.76 -13.22
C ASN A 39 58.98 17.02 -12.39
N LYS A 40 57.75 17.11 -11.89
CA LYS A 40 57.32 18.17 -10.97
C LYS A 40 57.58 17.88 -9.50
N SER A 41 58.24 16.75 -9.17
CA SER A 41 58.53 16.31 -7.80
C SER A 41 57.27 16.20 -6.91
N ILE A 42 56.11 15.89 -7.50
CA ILE A 42 54.86 15.77 -6.76
C ILE A 42 54.73 14.32 -6.24
N PRO A 43 54.52 14.11 -4.94
CA PRO A 43 54.39 12.76 -4.39
C PRO A 43 53.08 12.11 -4.86
N PHE A 44 53.19 10.84 -5.28
CA PHE A 44 52.05 10.03 -5.72
C PHE A 44 52.14 8.58 -5.23
N ARG A 45 51.00 7.92 -5.12
CA ARG A 45 50.87 6.49 -4.83
C ARG A 45 50.11 5.80 -5.95
N ARG A 46 50.72 4.79 -6.57
CA ARG A 46 50.07 3.94 -7.58
C ARG A 46 49.66 2.61 -6.95
N THR A 47 48.43 2.19 -7.19
CA THR A 47 47.88 0.91 -6.73
C THR A 47 47.02 0.31 -7.83
N THR A 48 47.11 -1.01 -8.02
CA THR A 48 46.21 -1.75 -8.89
C THR A 48 45.11 -2.37 -8.02
N ARG A 49 43.86 -2.16 -8.41
CA ARG A 49 42.67 -2.63 -7.69
C ARG A 49 41.88 -3.59 -8.57
N THR A 50 41.40 -4.65 -7.93
CA THR A 50 40.53 -5.64 -8.55
C THR A 50 39.33 -5.79 -7.64
N LEU A 51 38.26 -5.05 -7.94
CA LEU A 51 37.08 -4.93 -7.07
C LEU A 51 35.79 -5.24 -7.84
N ALA A 52 34.78 -5.71 -7.12
CA ALA A 52 33.43 -5.82 -7.65
C ALA A 52 32.75 -4.43 -7.68
N SER A 53 31.77 -4.22 -8.56
CA SER A 53 31.18 -2.89 -8.79
C SER A 53 30.45 -2.32 -7.57
N ASP A 54 29.93 -3.19 -6.71
CA ASP A 54 29.28 -2.88 -5.43
C ASP A 54 30.28 -2.42 -4.34
N GLN A 55 31.56 -2.75 -4.49
CA GLN A 55 32.63 -2.39 -3.54
C GLN A 55 33.38 -1.10 -3.93
N ILE A 56 33.05 -0.51 -5.09
CA ILE A 56 33.69 0.71 -5.59
C ILE A 56 32.84 1.92 -5.22
N GLU A 57 33.48 3.00 -4.80
CA GLU A 57 32.80 4.25 -4.50
C GLU A 57 32.00 4.77 -5.73
N PRO A 58 30.74 5.22 -5.57
CA PRO A 58 29.87 5.54 -6.71
C PRO A 58 30.45 6.57 -7.69
N ALA A 59 31.22 7.55 -7.21
CA ALA A 59 31.85 8.56 -8.04
C ALA A 59 32.94 7.96 -8.96
N ILE A 60 33.76 7.05 -8.42
CA ILE A 60 34.79 6.32 -9.16
C ILE A 60 34.14 5.34 -10.14
N LEU A 61 33.12 4.61 -9.69
CA LEU A 61 32.37 3.65 -10.51
C LEU A 61 31.76 4.32 -11.75
N LYS A 62 31.17 5.51 -11.59
CA LYS A 62 30.59 6.28 -12.72
C LYS A 62 31.64 6.60 -13.78
N ILE A 63 32.85 6.98 -13.38
CA ILE A 63 33.95 7.28 -14.31
C ILE A 63 34.42 5.99 -14.96
N LEU A 64 34.71 4.94 -14.17
CA LEU A 64 35.16 3.65 -14.70
C LEU A 64 34.13 3.00 -15.64
N SER A 65 32.83 3.19 -15.41
CA SER A 65 31.77 2.65 -16.28
C SER A 65 31.71 3.29 -17.67
N THR A 66 32.27 4.50 -17.81
CA THR A 66 32.29 5.25 -19.08
C THR A 66 33.69 5.32 -19.70
N ALA A 67 34.73 4.94 -18.95
CA ALA A 67 36.11 4.94 -19.38
C ALA A 67 36.36 3.86 -20.44
N ARG A 68 37.18 4.20 -21.44
CA ARG A 68 37.69 3.22 -22.41
C ARG A 68 38.86 2.44 -21.79
N ALA A 69 38.96 1.16 -22.12
CA ALA A 69 40.06 0.31 -21.66
C ALA A 69 41.41 0.91 -22.06
N ASN A 70 42.37 0.87 -21.13
CA ASN A 70 43.73 1.40 -21.22
C ASN A 70 43.85 2.90 -21.56
N VAL A 71 42.77 3.67 -21.36
CA VAL A 71 42.81 5.13 -21.46
C VAL A 71 42.78 5.73 -20.06
N PRO A 72 43.81 6.48 -19.64
CA PRO A 72 43.82 7.12 -18.32
C PRO A 72 42.81 8.28 -18.29
N VAL A 73 42.17 8.47 -17.15
CA VAL A 73 41.25 9.57 -16.87
C VAL A 73 41.78 10.31 -15.63
N VAL A 74 41.92 11.64 -15.72
CA VAL A 74 42.31 12.46 -14.57
C VAL A 74 41.07 13.08 -13.96
N MET A 75 40.90 12.86 -12.66
CA MET A 75 39.80 13.42 -11.89
C MET A 75 40.31 14.14 -10.65
N ARG A 76 39.52 15.12 -10.22
CA ARG A 76 39.69 15.78 -8.94
C ARG A 76 38.73 15.15 -7.94
N VAL A 77 39.24 14.74 -6.78
CA VAL A 77 38.41 14.26 -5.68
C VAL A 77 38.35 15.37 -4.63
N GLU A 78 37.25 16.11 -4.66
CA GLU A 78 37.04 17.29 -3.81
C GLU A 78 38.23 18.30 -3.89
N ASP A 79 38.53 18.98 -2.78
CA ASP A 79 39.64 19.94 -2.68
C ASP A 79 40.91 19.31 -2.09
N LYS A 80 40.92 17.99 -1.89
CA LYS A 80 41.93 17.30 -1.07
C LYS A 80 43.04 16.67 -1.89
N PHE A 81 42.70 15.96 -2.97
CA PHE A 81 43.68 15.25 -3.79
C PHE A 81 43.20 15.05 -5.23
N SER A 82 44.16 14.70 -6.08
CA SER A 82 43.89 14.40 -7.49
C SER A 82 44.11 12.91 -7.74
N MET A 83 43.32 12.33 -8.63
CA MET A 83 43.37 10.90 -8.92
C MET A 83 43.45 10.67 -10.42
N MET A 84 44.32 9.77 -10.86
CA MET A 84 44.29 9.21 -12.20
C MET A 84 43.77 7.79 -12.12
N LEU A 85 42.80 7.47 -12.99
CA LEU A 85 42.18 6.16 -13.07
C LEU A 85 42.42 5.58 -14.45
N MET A 86 42.81 4.31 -14.54
CA MET A 86 42.91 3.62 -15.81
C MET A 86 42.25 2.25 -15.71
N LEU A 87 41.18 2.05 -16.47
CA LEU A 87 40.49 0.78 -16.55
C LEU A 87 41.27 -0.17 -17.47
N HIS A 88 41.57 -1.38 -17.02
CA HIS A 88 42.21 -2.40 -17.87
C HIS A 88 41.20 -3.36 -18.47
N THR A 89 40.38 -3.98 -17.63
CA THR A 89 39.40 -4.98 -18.06
C THR A 89 38.16 -4.99 -17.17
N ILE A 90 37.04 -5.37 -17.76
CA ILE A 90 35.77 -5.61 -17.09
C ILE A 90 35.45 -7.09 -17.26
N VAL A 91 35.36 -7.80 -16.14
CA VAL A 91 34.96 -9.21 -16.12
C VAL A 91 33.55 -9.28 -15.52
N PRO A 92 32.52 -9.69 -16.28
CA PRO A 92 31.20 -9.91 -15.69
C PRO A 92 31.29 -11.06 -14.69
N ILE A 93 30.85 -10.80 -13.46
CA ILE A 93 30.68 -11.86 -12.45
C ILE A 93 29.17 -12.03 -12.30
N PRO A 94 28.61 -13.21 -12.62
CA PRO A 94 27.20 -13.46 -12.38
C PRO A 94 26.93 -13.36 -10.87
N LEU A 95 25.83 -12.69 -10.52
CA LEU A 95 25.33 -12.72 -9.15
C LEU A 95 24.68 -14.09 -8.95
N GLU A 96 25.21 -14.87 -8.00
CA GLU A 96 24.70 -16.21 -7.68
C GLU A 96 24.41 -16.34 -6.18
N GLY A 97 23.50 -17.27 -5.83
CA GLY A 97 23.14 -17.58 -4.44
C GLY A 97 22.51 -16.41 -3.68
N GLN A 98 22.88 -16.26 -2.42
CA GLN A 98 22.24 -15.31 -1.48
C GLN A 98 22.32 -13.85 -1.93
N ALA A 99 23.41 -13.44 -2.60
CA ALA A 99 23.57 -12.08 -3.10
C ALA A 99 22.56 -11.76 -4.22
N ALA A 100 22.28 -12.74 -5.09
CA ALA A 100 21.27 -12.61 -6.13
C ALA A 100 19.85 -12.54 -5.55
N GLU A 101 19.55 -13.38 -4.55
CA GLU A 101 18.26 -13.37 -3.86
C GLU A 101 18.00 -12.02 -3.16
N GLN A 102 19.00 -11.48 -2.46
CA GLN A 102 18.88 -10.17 -1.80
C GLN A 102 18.68 -9.04 -2.82
N ALA A 103 19.42 -9.05 -3.94
CA ALA A 103 19.25 -8.07 -4.99
C ALA A 103 17.85 -8.15 -5.64
N ALA A 104 17.37 -9.36 -5.91
CA ALA A 104 16.03 -9.61 -6.46
C ALA A 104 14.93 -9.14 -5.48
N ALA A 105 15.04 -9.48 -4.20
CA ALA A 105 14.11 -9.04 -3.17
C ALA A 105 14.07 -7.51 -3.07
N ASN A 106 15.22 -6.85 -3.11
CA ASN A 106 15.31 -5.39 -3.08
C ASN A 106 14.66 -4.75 -4.32
N LEU A 107 14.85 -5.34 -5.50
CA LEU A 107 14.21 -4.90 -6.74
C LEU A 107 12.69 -5.05 -6.67
N ILE A 108 12.19 -6.21 -6.24
CA ILE A 108 10.76 -6.46 -6.08
C ILE A 108 10.14 -5.47 -5.07
N ASN A 109 10.80 -5.28 -3.92
CA ASN A 109 10.36 -4.33 -2.91
C ASN A 109 10.37 -2.88 -3.41
N ALA A 110 11.34 -2.49 -4.24
CA ALA A 110 11.38 -1.17 -4.86
C ALA A 110 10.26 -1.01 -5.88
N GLN A 111 10.01 -2.01 -6.72
CA GLN A 111 8.91 -2.02 -7.69
C GLN A 111 7.54 -1.93 -7.00
N GLN A 112 7.31 -2.74 -5.96
CA GLN A 112 6.08 -2.67 -5.18
C GLN A 112 5.88 -1.29 -4.54
N ARG A 113 6.94 -0.70 -3.96
CA ARG A 113 6.88 0.67 -3.41
C ARG A 113 6.52 1.70 -4.48
N ASN A 114 7.11 1.60 -5.67
CA ASN A 114 6.82 2.51 -6.78
C ASN A 114 5.38 2.36 -7.29
N ILE A 115 4.86 1.13 -7.36
CA ILE A 115 3.46 0.87 -7.76
C ILE A 115 2.50 1.50 -6.73
N VAL A 116 2.72 1.24 -5.44
CA VAL A 116 1.88 1.80 -4.36
C VAL A 116 1.96 3.32 -4.32
N PHE A 117 3.17 3.88 -4.49
CA PHE A 117 3.36 5.33 -4.54
C PHE A 117 2.64 5.95 -5.72
N THR A 118 2.76 5.36 -6.92
CA THR A 118 2.10 5.84 -8.14
C THR A 118 0.58 5.78 -8.01
N GLN A 119 0.03 4.70 -7.44
CA GLN A 119 -1.40 4.57 -7.17
C GLN A 119 -1.89 5.67 -6.22
N LYS A 120 -1.20 5.88 -5.09
CA LYS A 120 -1.55 6.95 -4.15
C LYS A 120 -1.45 8.34 -4.75
N MET A 121 -0.42 8.60 -5.56
CA MET A 121 -0.26 9.88 -6.25
C MET A 121 -1.39 10.10 -7.26
N THR A 122 -1.80 9.06 -7.98
CA THR A 122 -2.95 9.10 -8.90
C THR A 122 -4.23 9.45 -8.15
N GLU A 123 -4.47 8.85 -6.98
CA GLU A 123 -5.63 9.18 -6.14
C GLU A 123 -5.63 10.64 -5.68
N VAL A 124 -4.47 11.18 -5.31
CA VAL A 124 -4.33 12.59 -4.93
C VAL A 124 -4.61 13.50 -6.12
N VAL A 125 -4.08 13.18 -7.30
CA VAL A 125 -4.32 13.93 -8.54
C VAL A 125 -5.82 13.91 -8.89
N ASP A 126 -6.46 12.75 -8.85
CA ASP A 126 -7.89 12.59 -9.15
C ASP A 126 -8.79 13.34 -8.18
N ALA A 127 -8.38 13.48 -6.91
CA ALA A 127 -9.11 14.26 -5.90
C ALA A 127 -8.82 15.77 -5.96
N SER A 128 -7.82 16.20 -6.74
CA SER A 128 -7.34 17.58 -6.76
C SER A 128 -7.91 18.38 -7.92
N LYS A 129 -8.20 19.67 -7.66
CA LYS A 129 -8.49 20.63 -8.72
C LYS A 129 -7.18 21.24 -9.23
N ILE A 130 -6.62 20.66 -10.30
CA ILE A 130 -5.37 21.15 -10.90
C ILE A 130 -5.71 22.21 -11.96
N SER A 131 -5.11 23.40 -11.82
CA SER A 131 -5.26 24.50 -12.79
C SER A 131 -3.90 24.79 -13.43
N TYR A 132 -3.83 24.75 -14.75
CA TYR A 132 -2.64 25.07 -15.52
C TYR A 132 -2.72 26.47 -16.13
N PHE A 133 -1.60 27.19 -16.15
CA PHE A 133 -1.49 28.56 -16.62
C PHE A 133 -0.51 28.68 -17.78
N GLY A 134 -0.61 29.78 -18.55
CA GLY A 134 0.29 30.09 -19.65
C GLY A 134 0.23 29.05 -20.78
N GLU A 135 1.40 28.58 -21.21
CA GLU A 135 1.59 27.59 -22.29
C GLU A 135 1.10 26.18 -21.96
N PHE A 136 0.84 25.90 -20.67
CA PHE A 136 0.34 24.62 -20.18
C PHE A 136 -1.18 24.59 -20.01
N LYS A 137 -1.88 25.72 -20.26
CA LYS A 137 -3.35 25.76 -20.19
C LYS A 137 -3.95 24.84 -21.27
N PRO A 138 -5.01 24.07 -20.97
CA PRO A 138 -5.63 23.13 -21.92
C PRO A 138 -6.01 23.78 -23.26
N ASP A 139 -6.39 25.05 -23.22
CA ASP A 139 -6.83 25.84 -24.38
C ASP A 139 -5.73 26.75 -24.95
N ALA A 140 -4.47 26.59 -24.55
CA ALA A 140 -3.39 27.45 -25.03
C ALA A 140 -3.19 27.30 -26.56
N PRO A 141 -2.87 28.40 -27.27
CA PRO A 141 -2.54 28.34 -28.69
C PRO A 141 -1.18 27.64 -28.87
N GLY A 142 -1.23 26.33 -29.13
CA GLY A 142 -0.06 25.44 -29.24
C GLY A 142 -0.35 23.98 -28.88
N THR A 143 -1.40 23.75 -28.08
CA THR A 143 -1.80 22.43 -27.56
C THR A 143 -2.51 21.56 -28.61
N LYS A 144 -3.13 22.18 -29.62
CA LYS A 144 -3.71 21.49 -30.79
C LYS A 144 -2.64 21.36 -31.88
N GLY A 145 -1.80 20.33 -31.81
CA GLY A 145 -0.95 19.90 -32.93
C GLY A 145 0.56 19.94 -32.71
N LYS A 146 1.07 20.56 -31.64
CA LYS A 146 2.45 20.33 -31.17
C LYS A 146 2.38 19.43 -29.96
N GLN A 147 2.94 18.22 -30.08
CA GLN A 147 3.11 17.29 -28.97
C GLN A 147 3.78 18.03 -27.81
N GLN A 148 3.03 18.34 -26.74
CA GLN A 148 3.62 18.76 -25.49
C GLN A 148 4.62 17.66 -25.10
N ALA A 149 5.90 18.01 -24.94
CA ALA A 149 6.97 17.05 -24.64
C ALA A 149 6.76 16.36 -23.27
N ILE A 150 5.82 16.85 -22.47
CA ILE A 150 5.53 16.40 -21.12
C ILE A 150 4.02 16.22 -20.98
N THR A 151 3.58 15.00 -20.68
CA THR A 151 2.19 14.70 -20.29
C THR A 151 1.91 15.28 -18.91
N LEU A 152 1.02 16.25 -18.84
CA LEU A 152 0.58 16.82 -17.57
C LEU A 152 -0.41 15.87 -16.88
N PRO A 153 -0.36 15.73 -15.54
CA PRO A 153 -1.29 14.89 -14.80
C PRO A 153 -2.70 15.48 -14.82
N THR A 154 -3.59 14.90 -15.63
CA THR A 154 -4.98 15.32 -15.70
C THR A 154 -5.85 14.48 -14.76
N PRO A 155 -6.66 15.08 -13.88
CA PRO A 155 -7.64 14.35 -13.08
C PRO A 155 -8.62 13.60 -14.00
N ASP A 156 -8.87 12.31 -13.70
CA ASP A 156 -9.86 11.51 -14.43
C ASP A 156 -11.14 11.36 -13.59
N PRO A 157 -12.16 12.23 -13.81
CA PRO A 157 -13.37 12.20 -13.00
C PRO A 157 -14.19 10.91 -13.19
N ALA A 158 -14.07 10.23 -14.34
CA ALA A 158 -14.77 8.97 -14.59
C ALA A 158 -14.16 7.83 -13.75
N ARG A 159 -12.84 7.82 -13.61
CA ARG A 159 -12.13 6.89 -12.74
C ARG A 159 -12.42 7.14 -11.25
N ALA A 160 -12.39 8.40 -10.83
CA ALA A 160 -12.70 8.78 -9.45
C ALA A 160 -14.13 8.38 -9.05
N THR A 161 -15.11 8.67 -9.93
CA THR A 161 -16.52 8.32 -9.68
C THR A 161 -16.75 6.81 -9.68
N SER A 162 -16.21 6.06 -10.63
CA SER A 162 -16.38 4.59 -10.67
C SER A 162 -15.82 3.89 -9.42
N LYS A 163 -14.67 4.34 -8.90
CA LYS A 163 -14.11 3.86 -7.64
C LYS A 163 -15.02 4.19 -6.45
N MET A 164 -15.54 5.42 -6.39
CA MET A 164 -16.45 5.84 -5.33
C MET A 164 -17.76 5.02 -5.36
N TYR A 165 -18.35 4.77 -6.54
CA TYR A 165 -19.52 3.91 -6.68
C TYR A 165 -19.26 2.48 -6.18
N ARG A 166 -18.08 1.93 -6.48
CA ARG A 166 -17.68 0.61 -5.98
C ARG A 166 -17.59 0.60 -4.45
N GLN A 167 -16.99 1.63 -3.85
CA GLN A 167 -16.90 1.77 -2.38
C GLN A 167 -18.28 1.93 -1.73
N ILE A 168 -19.17 2.74 -2.31
CA ILE A 168 -20.55 2.90 -1.84
C ILE A 168 -21.29 1.56 -1.89
N ARG A 169 -21.16 0.80 -2.98
CA ARG A 169 -21.79 -0.52 -3.11
C ARG A 169 -21.33 -1.49 -2.02
N PHE A 170 -20.03 -1.52 -1.72
CA PHE A 170 -19.52 -2.35 -0.64
C PHE A 170 -19.95 -1.87 0.75
N ALA A 171 -20.00 -0.56 0.98
CA ALA A 171 -20.51 -0.01 2.23
C ALA A 171 -22.00 -0.32 2.44
N ALA A 172 -22.80 -0.30 1.37
CA ALA A 172 -24.20 -0.70 1.40
C ALA A 172 -24.36 -2.20 1.73
N LEU A 173 -23.56 -3.07 1.12
CA LEU A 173 -23.53 -4.51 1.44
C LEU A 173 -23.16 -4.76 2.91
N LEU A 174 -22.18 -4.02 3.42
CA LEU A 174 -21.77 -4.10 4.82
C LEU A 174 -22.91 -3.67 5.76
N SER A 175 -23.54 -2.52 5.50
CA SER A 175 -24.69 -2.04 6.27
C SER A 175 -25.84 -3.06 6.28
N PHE A 176 -26.13 -3.66 5.12
CA PHE A 176 -27.15 -4.70 5.00
C PHE A 176 -26.79 -5.95 5.82
N SER A 177 -25.54 -6.41 5.75
CA SER A 177 -25.06 -7.56 6.54
C SER A 177 -25.21 -7.34 8.05
N PHE A 178 -24.86 -6.14 8.54
CA PHE A 178 -25.07 -5.75 9.95
C PHE A 178 -26.55 -5.64 10.33
N THR A 179 -27.39 -5.13 9.42
CA THR A 179 -28.85 -5.07 9.64
C THR A 179 -29.42 -6.47 9.84
N VAL A 180 -29.07 -7.41 8.95
CA VAL A 180 -29.52 -8.80 9.03
C VAL A 180 -29.00 -9.49 10.29
N ALA A 181 -27.74 -9.25 10.66
CA ALA A 181 -27.16 -9.80 11.89
C ALA A 181 -27.90 -9.31 13.15
N MET A 182 -28.27 -8.03 13.21
CA MET A 182 -29.05 -7.49 14.32
C MET A 182 -30.47 -8.06 14.37
N LEU A 183 -31.10 -8.31 13.22
CA LEU A 183 -32.38 -8.98 13.14
C LEU A 183 -32.29 -10.44 13.63
N LEU A 184 -31.24 -11.16 13.24
CA LEU A 184 -30.97 -12.52 13.71
C LEU A 184 -30.74 -12.58 15.22
N LEU A 185 -29.96 -11.64 15.76
CA LEU A 185 -29.72 -11.53 17.20
C LEU A 185 -31.02 -11.24 17.95
N THR A 186 -31.86 -10.36 17.42
CA THR A 186 -33.17 -10.06 18.01
C THR A 186 -34.08 -11.29 17.98
N ALA A 187 -34.14 -12.00 16.84
CA ALA A 187 -34.92 -13.23 16.73
C ALA A 187 -34.43 -14.31 17.70
N SER A 188 -33.11 -14.54 17.78
CA SER A 188 -32.50 -15.48 18.71
C SER A 188 -32.82 -15.15 20.17
N MET A 189 -32.74 -13.87 20.55
CA MET A 189 -33.09 -13.42 21.90
C MET A 189 -34.58 -13.57 22.20
N CYS A 190 -35.47 -13.29 21.24
CA CYS A 190 -36.90 -13.54 21.39
C CYS A 190 -37.19 -15.02 21.68
N ILE A 191 -36.47 -15.95 21.04
CA ILE A 191 -36.62 -17.39 21.25
C ILE A 191 -36.17 -17.80 22.66
N GLN A 192 -35.05 -17.24 23.15
CA GLN A 192 -34.49 -17.59 24.46
C GLN A 192 -35.20 -16.93 25.65
N ARG A 193 -35.71 -15.71 25.48
CA ARG A 193 -36.19 -14.87 26.60
C ARG A 193 -37.65 -14.45 26.49
N GLY A 194 -38.37 -14.94 25.48
CA GLY A 194 -39.79 -14.67 25.24
C GLY A 194 -40.13 -13.19 24.97
N THR A 195 -39.13 -12.32 24.90
CA THR A 195 -39.30 -10.86 24.88
C THR A 195 -38.31 -10.20 23.93
N LEU A 196 -38.71 -9.04 23.41
CA LEU A 196 -37.89 -8.26 22.47
C LEU A 196 -36.62 -7.74 23.17
N TRP A 197 -35.45 -8.18 22.72
CA TRP A 197 -34.20 -7.58 23.19
C TRP A 197 -33.99 -6.22 22.51
N LEU A 198 -33.94 -5.17 23.31
CA LEU A 198 -33.50 -3.85 22.87
C LEU A 198 -32.10 -3.62 23.44
N PRO A 199 -31.09 -3.26 22.61
CA PRO A 199 -29.81 -2.84 23.12
C PRO A 199 -30.05 -1.67 24.07
N ARG A 200 -29.69 -1.87 25.33
CA ARG A 200 -29.90 -0.88 26.37
C ARG A 200 -28.84 0.20 26.23
N LEU A 201 -29.13 1.20 25.39
CA LEU A 201 -28.22 2.31 25.12
C LEU A 201 -28.08 3.28 26.31
N TRP A 202 -28.88 3.12 27.37
CA TRP A 202 -28.83 3.95 28.58
C TRP A 202 -29.05 3.10 29.84
N PRO A 203 -28.28 3.31 30.94
CA PRO A 203 -28.50 2.61 32.20
C PRO A 203 -29.90 2.88 32.73
N ALA A 204 -30.49 1.86 33.37
CA ALA A 204 -31.79 1.97 34.04
C ALA A 204 -31.81 3.19 34.98
N ARG A 205 -32.90 3.96 34.96
CA ARG A 205 -33.18 4.89 36.06
C ARG A 205 -33.27 4.04 37.34
N LYS A 206 -32.38 4.27 38.30
CA LYS A 206 -32.44 3.63 39.63
C LYS A 206 -33.81 3.94 40.23
N LYS A 207 -34.75 3.00 40.18
CA LYS A 207 -35.96 3.04 40.99
C LYS A 207 -35.72 2.15 42.21
N GLU A 208 -36.13 2.64 43.38
CA GLU A 208 -35.86 2.07 44.71
C GLU A 208 -36.56 0.73 44.97
N THR A 209 -37.47 0.33 44.10
CA THR A 209 -38.10 -1.00 44.12
C THR A 209 -37.55 -1.85 42.97
N PRO A 210 -36.95 -3.03 43.23
CA PRO A 210 -36.66 -3.97 42.16
C PRO A 210 -38.00 -4.42 41.58
N MET A 211 -38.39 -3.87 40.44
CA MET A 211 -39.41 -4.52 39.62
C MET A 211 -38.83 -5.90 39.28
N PRO A 212 -39.48 -7.01 39.67
CA PRO A 212 -39.09 -8.30 39.15
C PRO A 212 -39.20 -8.19 37.64
N TYR A 213 -38.07 -8.37 36.97
CA TYR A 213 -38.10 -8.48 35.53
C TYR A 213 -38.78 -9.80 35.22
N ASP A 214 -40.09 -9.73 34.96
CA ASP A 214 -40.90 -10.85 34.50
C ASP A 214 -40.49 -11.13 33.04
N TYR A 215 -39.29 -11.68 32.89
CA TYR A 215 -38.93 -12.35 31.66
C TYR A 215 -39.65 -13.68 31.75
N ASP A 216 -40.64 -13.90 30.89
CA ASP A 216 -41.11 -15.25 30.58
C ASP A 216 -39.94 -15.97 29.90
N VAL A 217 -39.01 -16.47 30.72
CA VAL A 217 -37.94 -17.35 30.28
C VAL A 217 -38.62 -18.66 29.96
N TYR A 218 -39.02 -18.84 28.70
CA TYR A 218 -39.37 -20.15 28.20
C TYR A 218 -38.21 -21.08 28.56
N MET A 219 -38.48 -22.18 29.25
CA MET A 219 -37.48 -23.20 29.51
C MET A 219 -37.07 -23.80 28.16
N THR A 220 -36.08 -23.19 27.51
CA THR A 220 -35.46 -23.70 26.29
C THR A 220 -34.62 -24.90 26.65
N SER A 221 -34.83 -26.01 25.96
CA SER A 221 -33.98 -27.19 26.06
C SER A 221 -32.52 -26.83 25.80
N HIS A 222 -31.57 -27.45 26.53
CA HIS A 222 -30.12 -27.23 26.34
C HIS A 222 -29.66 -27.37 24.88
N ILE A 223 -30.35 -28.20 24.08
CA ILE A 223 -30.07 -28.38 22.66
C ILE A 223 -30.35 -27.08 21.87
N VAL A 224 -31.42 -26.35 22.20
CA VAL A 224 -31.78 -25.08 21.55
C VAL A 224 -30.80 -23.98 21.93
N GLU A 225 -30.34 -23.96 23.18
CA GLU A 225 -29.34 -23.00 23.64
C GLU A 225 -28.00 -23.20 22.92
N LEU A 226 -27.51 -24.44 22.85
CA LEU A 226 -26.25 -24.79 22.20
C LEU A 226 -26.28 -24.50 20.70
N THR A 227 -27.40 -24.78 20.03
CA THR A 227 -27.58 -24.46 18.61
C THR A 227 -27.59 -22.95 18.34
N LEU A 228 -28.25 -22.15 19.18
CA LEU A 228 -28.23 -20.69 19.04
C LEU A 228 -26.84 -20.10 19.28
N ILE A 229 -26.08 -20.63 20.25
CA ILE A 229 -24.68 -20.24 20.47
C ILE A 229 -23.83 -20.57 19.24
N ALA A 230 -23.96 -21.79 18.69
CA ALA A 230 -23.23 -22.18 17.49
C ALA A 230 -23.56 -21.26 16.29
N ILE A 231 -24.83 -20.88 16.11
CA ILE A 231 -25.26 -19.94 15.08
C ILE A 231 -24.66 -18.54 15.33
N ALA A 232 -24.69 -18.04 16.57
CA ALA A 232 -24.11 -16.75 16.92
C ALA A 232 -22.60 -16.69 16.62
N VAL A 233 -21.85 -17.74 16.98
CA VAL A 233 -20.41 -17.85 16.68
C VAL A 233 -20.17 -17.89 15.17
N SER A 234 -20.99 -18.64 14.42
CA SER A 234 -20.90 -18.70 12.95
C SER A 234 -21.15 -17.35 12.29
N VAL A 235 -22.18 -16.62 12.75
CA VAL A 235 -22.51 -15.27 12.24
C VAL A 235 -21.42 -14.26 12.56
N LEU A 236 -20.87 -14.26 13.77
CA LEU A 236 -19.75 -13.40 14.15
C LEU A 236 -18.50 -13.69 13.31
N SER A 237 -18.22 -14.97 13.06
CA SER A 237 -17.11 -15.39 12.20
C SER A 237 -17.31 -14.92 10.75
N ALA A 238 -18.53 -15.06 10.22
CA ALA A 238 -18.88 -14.60 8.88
C ALA A 238 -18.76 -13.07 8.73
N LEU A 239 -19.22 -12.31 9.73
CA LEU A 239 -19.07 -10.85 9.76
C LEU A 239 -17.60 -10.42 9.90
N GLY A 240 -16.83 -11.10 10.76
CA GLY A 240 -15.40 -10.85 10.92
C GLY A 240 -14.64 -11.07 9.62
N TYR A 241 -14.96 -12.14 8.89
CA TYR A 241 -14.42 -12.41 7.56
C TYR A 241 -14.86 -11.37 6.54
N HIS A 242 -16.14 -10.95 6.54
CA HIS A 242 -16.66 -9.91 5.66
C HIS A 242 -15.96 -8.56 5.89
N LEU A 243 -15.72 -8.19 7.15
CA LEU A 243 -14.95 -6.99 7.52
C LEU A 243 -13.51 -7.09 7.06
N TYR A 244 -12.87 -8.24 7.25
CA TYR A 244 -11.50 -8.47 6.79
C TYR A 244 -11.35 -8.27 5.28
N LEU A 245 -12.29 -8.80 4.49
CA LEU A 245 -12.31 -8.61 3.03
C LEU A 245 -12.46 -7.15 2.61
N LEU A 246 -13.24 -6.37 3.36
CA LEU A 246 -13.56 -4.97 3.01
C LEU A 246 -12.56 -3.96 3.58
N TRP A 247 -11.69 -4.37 4.51
CA TRP A 247 -10.79 -3.50 5.28
C TRP A 247 -9.87 -2.65 4.41
N SER A 248 -9.38 -3.21 3.31
CA SER A 248 -8.46 -2.51 2.38
C SER A 248 -9.19 -1.74 1.27
N ILE A 249 -10.49 -1.95 1.11
CA ILE A 249 -11.28 -1.43 -0.03
C ILE A 249 -12.03 -0.16 0.35
N ILE A 250 -12.60 -0.14 1.55
CA ILE A 250 -13.47 0.93 2.04
C ILE A 250 -12.70 1.79 3.06
N PRO A 251 -12.80 3.13 3.00
CA PRO A 251 -12.27 4.00 4.05
C PRO A 251 -12.87 3.70 5.44
N PHE A 252 -12.07 3.84 6.50
CA PHE A 252 -12.50 3.54 7.87
C PHE A 252 -13.79 4.27 8.29
N TRP A 253 -13.98 5.52 7.82
CA TRP A 253 -15.16 6.32 8.16
C TRP A 253 -16.44 5.76 7.51
N MET A 254 -16.38 5.30 6.26
CA MET A 254 -17.54 4.69 5.58
C MET A 254 -17.91 3.37 6.25
N MET A 255 -16.92 2.63 6.73
CA MET A 255 -17.15 1.40 7.49
C MET A 255 -17.88 1.69 8.80
N ALA A 256 -17.42 2.68 9.56
CA ALA A 256 -18.09 3.10 10.79
C ALA A 256 -19.54 3.54 10.53
N VAL A 257 -19.77 4.37 9.50
CA VAL A 257 -21.12 4.81 9.10
C VAL A 257 -21.99 3.63 8.70
N ALA A 258 -21.48 2.68 7.92
CA ALA A 258 -22.23 1.50 7.50
C ALA A 258 -22.60 0.60 8.69
N ILE A 259 -21.68 0.39 9.64
CA ILE A 259 -21.94 -0.37 10.86
C ILE A 259 -23.02 0.32 11.69
N ILE A 260 -22.86 1.61 11.99
CA ILE A 260 -23.83 2.37 12.79
C ILE A 260 -25.20 2.36 12.12
N THR A 261 -25.26 2.60 10.82
CA THR A 261 -26.51 2.60 10.06
C THR A 261 -27.16 1.23 10.09
N GLY A 262 -26.39 0.15 9.86
CA GLY A 262 -26.92 -1.22 9.92
C GLY A 262 -27.46 -1.58 11.30
N ILE A 263 -26.79 -1.15 12.37
CA ILE A 263 -27.26 -1.36 13.75
C ILE A 263 -28.54 -0.58 14.03
N LEU A 264 -28.59 0.70 13.67
CA LEU A 264 -29.76 1.55 13.88
C LEU A 264 -30.98 1.06 13.08
N VAL A 265 -30.78 0.71 11.81
CA VAL A 265 -31.84 0.18 10.95
C VAL A 265 -32.28 -1.20 11.43
N GLY A 266 -31.35 -2.08 11.82
CA GLY A 266 -31.67 -3.40 12.35
C GLY A 266 -32.48 -3.34 13.64
N THR A 267 -32.09 -2.46 14.56
CA THR A 267 -32.80 -2.25 15.84
C THR A 267 -34.13 -1.51 15.67
N GLY A 268 -34.24 -0.58 14.71
CA GLY A 268 -35.51 0.04 14.34
C GLY A 268 -36.46 -0.97 13.69
N SER A 269 -35.94 -1.82 12.80
CA SER A 269 -36.72 -2.86 12.12
C SER A 269 -37.19 -3.94 13.10
N SER A 270 -36.40 -4.26 14.12
CA SER A 270 -36.81 -5.23 15.14
C SER A 270 -38.01 -4.76 15.98
N ARG A 271 -38.21 -3.45 16.15
CA ARG A 271 -39.44 -2.90 16.76
C ARG A 271 -40.70 -3.20 15.93
N ILE A 272 -40.57 -3.33 14.61
CA ILE A 272 -41.68 -3.71 13.72
C ILE A 272 -42.00 -5.19 13.91
N PHE A 273 -40.98 -6.03 14.07
CA PHE A 273 -41.16 -7.46 14.39
C PHE A 273 -41.75 -7.68 15.80
N ALA A 274 -41.72 -6.67 16.67
CA ALA A 274 -42.35 -6.68 17.99
C ALA A 274 -43.88 -6.50 17.96
N LEU A 275 -44.47 -6.20 16.80
CA LEU A 275 -45.91 -6.03 16.70
C LEU A 275 -46.61 -7.38 16.97
N GLN A 276 -47.66 -7.36 17.79
CA GLN A 276 -48.37 -8.56 18.29
C GLN A 276 -48.80 -9.54 17.18
N PHE A 277 -49.16 -9.04 16.00
CA PHE A 277 -49.52 -9.85 14.84
C PHE A 277 -48.33 -10.68 14.30
N VAL A 278 -47.16 -10.06 14.23
CA VAL A 278 -45.93 -10.69 13.76
C VAL A 278 -45.40 -11.65 14.82
N GLN A 279 -45.47 -11.26 16.09
CA GLN A 279 -45.04 -12.08 17.23
C GLN A 279 -45.81 -13.41 17.31
N ARG A 280 -47.16 -13.39 17.20
CA ARG A 280 -47.97 -14.63 17.16
C ARG A 280 -47.60 -15.58 16.03
N THR A 281 -47.23 -15.02 14.88
CA THR A 281 -46.80 -15.82 13.72
C THR A 281 -45.41 -16.40 13.93
N MET A 282 -44.52 -15.66 14.59
CA MET A 282 -43.17 -16.08 14.93
C MET A 282 -43.11 -17.13 16.04
N GLU A 283 -44.02 -17.09 17.01
CA GLU A 283 -44.11 -18.12 18.07
C GLU A 283 -44.37 -19.52 17.48
N ARG A 284 -45.22 -19.60 16.44
CA ARG A 284 -45.52 -20.86 15.75
C ARG A 284 -44.35 -21.36 14.87
N PHE A 285 -43.49 -20.47 14.41
CA PHE A 285 -42.42 -20.76 13.44
C PHE A 285 -41.07 -20.15 13.83
N HIS A 286 -40.67 -20.34 15.09
CA HIS A 286 -39.52 -19.67 15.70
C HIS A 286 -38.17 -19.92 14.98
N TRP A 287 -37.99 -21.06 14.31
CA TRP A 287 -36.74 -21.37 13.57
C TRP A 287 -36.62 -20.69 12.20
N ILE A 288 -37.74 -20.36 11.55
CA ILE A 288 -37.74 -19.78 10.20
C ILE A 288 -36.91 -18.48 10.11
N PRO A 289 -37.10 -17.47 10.98
CA PRO A 289 -36.33 -16.24 10.89
C PRO A 289 -34.82 -16.48 11.10
N VAL A 290 -34.43 -17.39 12.00
CA VAL A 290 -33.02 -17.71 12.26
C VAL A 290 -32.37 -18.31 11.02
N VAL A 291 -33.02 -19.27 10.37
CA VAL A 291 -32.50 -19.91 9.15
C VAL A 291 -32.43 -18.90 7.99
N VAL A 292 -33.49 -18.11 7.79
CA VAL A 292 -33.55 -17.11 6.70
C VAL A 292 -32.48 -16.05 6.86
N PHE A 293 -32.34 -15.45 8.05
CA PHE A 293 -31.33 -14.42 8.28
C PHE A 293 -29.90 -14.98 8.23
N SER A 294 -29.68 -16.22 8.67
CA SER A 294 -28.38 -16.89 8.53
C SER A 294 -28.00 -17.07 7.05
N LEU A 295 -28.95 -17.53 6.23
CA LEU A 295 -28.75 -17.70 4.78
C LEU A 295 -28.49 -16.35 4.10
N LEU A 296 -29.19 -15.29 4.50
CA LEU A 296 -28.97 -13.95 3.95
C LEU A 296 -27.57 -13.42 4.31
N ILE A 297 -27.07 -13.65 5.52
CA ILE A 297 -25.69 -13.29 5.89
C ILE A 297 -24.70 -14.06 5.03
N ALA A 298 -24.86 -15.38 4.91
CA ALA A 298 -24.00 -16.21 4.05
C ALA A 298 -24.01 -15.73 2.58
N ALA A 299 -25.19 -15.39 2.04
CA ALA A 299 -25.33 -14.84 0.70
C ALA A 299 -24.62 -13.49 0.54
N THR A 300 -24.65 -12.62 1.56
CA THR A 300 -23.91 -11.36 1.53
C THR A 300 -22.40 -11.58 1.51
N VAL A 301 -21.89 -12.53 2.30
CA VAL A 301 -20.46 -12.86 2.32
C VAL A 301 -20.02 -13.44 0.97
N PHE A 302 -20.75 -14.42 0.44
CA PHE A 302 -20.42 -15.03 -0.85
C PHE A 302 -20.54 -14.05 -2.02
N GLY A 303 -21.57 -13.19 -2.00
CA GLY A 303 -21.76 -12.12 -2.96
C GLY A 303 -20.59 -11.13 -2.95
N THR A 304 -20.13 -10.71 -1.77
CA THR A 304 -18.95 -9.84 -1.64
C THR A 304 -17.69 -10.54 -2.14
N MET A 305 -17.48 -11.80 -1.80
CA MET A 305 -16.31 -12.58 -2.23
C MET A 305 -16.20 -12.65 -3.77
N ARG A 306 -17.32 -12.86 -4.47
CA ARG A 306 -17.40 -12.89 -5.94
C ARG A 306 -17.15 -11.53 -6.62
N ILE A 307 -17.34 -10.42 -5.90
CA ILE A 307 -17.11 -9.07 -6.45
C ILE A 307 -15.67 -8.60 -6.17
N VAL A 308 -15.04 -9.16 -5.15
CA VAL A 308 -13.65 -8.86 -4.76
C VAL A 308 -12.64 -9.69 -5.55
N HIS A 309 -12.91 -10.99 -5.73
CA HIS A 309 -12.10 -11.94 -6.50
C HIS A 309 -12.66 -12.14 -7.91
#